data_AF-A0A2E4JP55-F1
#
_entry.id   AF-A0A2E4JP55-F1
#
_cell.length_a   1.000
_cell.length_b   1.000
_cell.length_c   1.000
_cell.angle_alpha   90.00
_cell.angle_beta   90.00
_cell.angle_gamma   90.00
#
_symmetry.space_group_name_H-M   'P 1'
#
loop_
_entity.id
_entity.type
_entity.pdbx_description
1 polymer ?
#
loop_
_entity_poly.entity_id
_entity_poly.type
_entity_poly.pdbx_seq_one_letter_code
_entity_poly.pdbx_strand_id
1 'polypeptide(L)'
;MNDQLEKKTLKGSGGHVVANITPQEIKNGGVAGVDIFLGAVGRIEEKRILQYFCKKCNKEFDGTPKIKYEKLNEEVAKGHTLSEQGAYICKQCESIIAQYKTFAEQDEKSHDYVPYQATYEQEGFVAIRKLLGMDVYDNKAVLVGTIKDIGLIDKKSKIVVLISTTENTEKEIPWDVITSIGDVVLINTKEQMLNASSNDECKKCGFYNSNDSKFCEQCGTSLE
;
A
#
# COMPACT_ATOMS: atom_id res chain seq x y z
N MET A 1 -4.17 9.58 -5.99
CA MET A 1 -5.36 8.74 -5.74
C MET A 1 -6.43 9.64 -5.18
N ASN A 2 -7.63 9.62 -5.74
CA ASN A 2 -8.73 10.45 -5.26
C ASN A 2 -9.09 9.94 -3.85
N ASP A 3 -8.93 10.78 -2.82
CA ASP A 3 -9.36 10.46 -1.45
C ASP A 3 -10.89 10.40 -1.42
N GLN A 4 -11.47 9.34 -2.01
CA GLN A 4 -12.89 9.11 -2.01
C GLN A 4 -13.30 8.73 -0.59
N LEU A 5 -13.82 9.73 0.14
CA LEU A 5 -14.42 9.52 1.43
C LEU A 5 -15.84 8.98 1.25
N GLU A 6 -16.17 7.93 1.99
CA GLU A 6 -17.52 7.37 2.02
C GLU A 6 -18.21 7.71 3.33
N LYS A 7 -19.46 8.18 3.25
CA LYS A 7 -20.30 8.37 4.44
C LYS A 7 -20.73 7.01 4.99
N LYS A 8 -20.32 6.68 6.21
CA LYS A 8 -20.68 5.44 6.90
C LYS A 8 -21.10 5.68 8.35
N THR A 9 -21.84 4.72 8.89
CA THR A 9 -22.21 4.67 10.31
C THR A 9 -21.27 3.74 11.06
N LEU A 10 -20.56 4.31 12.03
CA LEU A 10 -19.58 3.65 12.89
C LEU A 10 -20.21 3.36 14.25
N LYS A 11 -20.39 2.08 14.60
CA LYS A 11 -21.02 1.62 15.82
C LYS A 11 -20.07 1.72 17.03
N GLY A 12 -20.67 2.04 18.18
CA GLY A 12 -20.03 1.99 19.49
C GLY A 12 -20.97 1.37 20.53
N SER A 13 -20.44 0.99 21.69
CA SER A 13 -21.23 0.39 22.76
C SER A 13 -22.33 1.33 23.31
N GLY A 14 -22.09 2.65 23.27
CA GLY A 14 -22.99 3.69 23.75
C GLY A 14 -23.73 4.45 22.65
N GLY A 15 -23.66 4.01 21.39
CA GLY A 15 -24.34 4.68 20.28
C GLY A 15 -23.64 4.47 18.94
N HIS A 16 -23.64 5.50 18.09
CA HIS A 16 -22.91 5.45 16.83
C HIS A 16 -22.51 6.86 16.37
N VAL A 17 -21.55 6.93 15.45
CA VAL A 17 -21.09 8.16 14.80
C VAL A 17 -21.26 7.98 13.30
N VAL A 18 -21.74 9.00 12.60
CA VAL A 18 -21.76 9.02 11.14
C VAL A 18 -20.68 9.97 10.63
N ALA A 19 -19.78 9.43 9.82
CA ALA A 19 -18.60 10.16 9.36
C ALA A 19 -18.22 9.78 7.92
N ASN A 20 -17.44 10.65 7.30
CA ASN A 20 -16.78 10.43 6.03
C ASN A 20 -15.46 9.70 6.27
N ILE A 21 -15.39 8.42 5.90
CA ILE A 21 -14.25 7.55 6.17
C ILE A 21 -13.53 7.08 4.91
N THR A 22 -12.24 6.79 5.02
CA THR A 22 -11.40 6.32 3.91
C THR A 22 -11.59 4.83 3.64
N PRO A 23 -11.23 4.33 2.44
CA PRO A 23 -11.25 2.90 2.16
C PRO A 23 -10.41 2.06 3.14
N GLN A 24 -9.28 2.61 3.62
CA GLN A 24 -8.42 1.95 4.62
C GLN A 24 -9.12 1.88 5.99
N GLU A 25 -9.78 2.95 6.42
CA GLU A 25 -10.58 2.95 7.65
C GLU A 25 -11.75 1.96 7.60
N ILE A 26 -12.39 1.80 6.44
CA ILE A 26 -13.43 0.78 6.22
C ILE A 26 -12.86 -0.62 6.43
N LYS A 27 -11.72 -0.91 5.80
CA LYS A 27 -11.04 -2.20 5.92
C LYS A 27 -10.62 -2.51 7.36
N ASN A 28 -10.20 -1.50 8.11
CA ASN A 28 -9.83 -1.64 9.52
C ASN A 28 -11.05 -1.81 10.44
N GLY A 29 -12.16 -1.17 10.10
CA GLY A 29 -13.35 -1.09 10.94
C GLY A 29 -14.32 -2.27 10.86
N GLY A 30 -14.22 -3.11 9.83
CA GLY A 30 -15.08 -4.27 9.62
C GLY A 30 -14.93 -4.89 8.23
N VAL A 31 -15.50 -6.07 8.04
CA VAL A 31 -15.59 -6.72 6.72
C VAL A 31 -16.76 -6.09 5.94
N ALA A 32 -16.58 -5.87 4.63
CA ALA A 32 -17.63 -5.34 3.76
C ALA A 32 -18.94 -6.13 3.93
N GLY A 33 -20.03 -5.45 4.31
CA GLY A 33 -21.34 -6.05 4.58
C GLY A 33 -21.67 -6.27 6.07
N VAL A 34 -20.74 -5.99 6.98
CA VAL A 34 -20.92 -6.06 8.45
C VAL A 34 -20.90 -4.65 9.05
N ASP A 35 -21.44 -4.49 10.25
CA ASP A 35 -21.31 -3.26 11.04
C ASP A 35 -19.84 -2.84 11.19
N ILE A 36 -19.55 -1.56 10.97
CA ILE A 36 -18.22 -0.96 11.15
C ILE A 36 -18.13 -0.42 12.58
N PHE A 37 -17.09 -0.77 13.33
CA PHE A 37 -16.96 -0.39 14.75
C PHE A 37 -15.91 0.70 14.98
N LEU A 38 -16.27 1.75 15.72
CA LEU A 38 -15.35 2.82 16.12
C LEU A 38 -14.11 2.30 16.85
N GLY A 39 -14.27 1.23 17.62
CA GLY A 39 -13.16 0.61 18.36
C GLY A 39 -12.06 0.05 17.46
N ALA A 40 -12.41 -0.41 16.25
CA ALA A 40 -11.49 -0.96 15.27
C ALA A 40 -11.00 0.09 14.26
N VAL A 41 -11.85 1.07 13.91
CA VAL A 41 -11.47 2.19 13.03
C VAL A 41 -10.47 3.13 13.69
N GLY A 42 -10.62 3.41 14.98
CA GLY A 42 -9.79 4.37 15.71
C GLY A 42 -10.34 5.79 15.70
N ARG A 43 -9.45 6.79 15.81
CA ARG A 43 -9.82 8.21 15.84
C ARG A 43 -10.15 8.74 14.45
N ILE A 44 -11.36 9.27 14.28
CA ILE A 44 -11.77 10.04 13.12
C ILE A 44 -11.57 11.53 13.40
N GLU A 45 -11.11 12.26 12.39
CA GLU A 45 -10.95 13.72 12.48
C GLU A 45 -12.31 14.41 12.62
N GLU A 46 -12.42 15.38 13.53
CA GLU A 46 -13.71 16.01 13.87
C GLU A 46 -14.44 16.60 12.66
N LYS A 47 -13.70 17.17 11.69
CA LYS A 47 -14.29 17.75 10.45
C LYS A 47 -14.97 16.72 9.55
N ARG A 48 -14.63 15.44 9.71
CA ARG A 48 -15.21 14.33 8.94
C ARG A 48 -16.44 13.73 9.63
N ILE A 49 -16.70 14.10 10.89
CA ILE A 49 -17.86 13.63 11.65
C ILE A 49 -19.05 14.56 11.40
N LEU A 50 -20.14 13.98 10.91
CA LEU A 50 -21.34 14.70 10.51
C LEU A 50 -22.39 14.74 11.62
N GLN A 51 -22.56 13.63 12.33
CA GLN A 51 -23.55 13.47 13.39
C GLN A 51 -23.18 12.30 14.31
N TYR A 52 -23.79 12.25 15.50
CA TYR A 52 -23.69 11.11 16.40
C TYR A 52 -24.99 10.83 17.15
N PHE A 53 -25.23 9.56 17.41
CA PHE A 53 -26.31 9.09 18.27
C PHE A 53 -25.77 8.73 19.65
N CYS A 54 -26.47 9.16 20.68
CA CYS A 54 -26.20 8.74 22.06
C CYS A 54 -27.34 7.85 22.57
N LYS A 55 -27.00 6.60 22.94
CA LYS A 55 -27.95 5.62 23.49
C LYS A 55 -28.57 6.08 24.80
N LYS A 56 -27.81 6.76 25.67
CA LYS A 56 -28.30 7.26 26.97
C LYS A 56 -29.29 8.42 26.82
N CYS A 57 -29.05 9.32 25.85
CA CYS A 57 -29.99 10.39 25.52
C CYS A 57 -31.14 9.91 24.64
N ASN A 58 -30.99 8.74 24.01
CA ASN A 58 -31.85 8.23 22.94
C ASN A 58 -32.11 9.31 21.86
N LYS A 59 -31.03 9.98 21.42
CA LYS A 59 -31.12 11.17 20.58
C LYS A 59 -29.93 11.27 19.61
N GLU A 60 -30.22 11.76 18.41
CA GLU A 60 -29.25 12.18 17.39
C GLU A 60 -28.79 13.62 17.61
N PHE A 61 -27.51 13.88 17.36
CA PHE A 61 -26.88 15.18 17.47
C PHE A 61 -26.09 15.49 16.21
N ASP A 62 -26.22 16.72 15.73
CA ASP A 62 -25.40 17.21 14.61
C ASP A 62 -23.97 17.53 15.06
N GLY A 63 -23.03 17.29 14.17
CA GLY A 63 -21.60 17.53 14.36
C GLY A 63 -20.90 16.43 15.16
N THR A 64 -19.74 16.78 15.73
CA THR A 64 -18.88 15.82 16.44
C THR A 64 -19.25 15.68 17.92
N PRO A 65 -19.17 14.47 18.51
CA PRO A 65 -19.10 14.31 19.96
C PRO A 65 -17.79 14.92 20.50
N LYS A 66 -17.64 15.00 21.83
CA LYS A 66 -16.38 15.40 22.46
C LYS A 66 -15.40 14.23 22.36
N ILE A 67 -14.24 14.44 21.73
CA ILE A 67 -13.20 13.41 21.61
C ILE A 67 -12.13 13.70 22.67
N LYS A 68 -11.84 12.72 23.53
CA LYS A 68 -10.69 12.75 24.45
C LYS A 68 -9.75 11.61 24.10
N TYR A 69 -8.45 11.88 24.01
CA TYR A 69 -7.46 10.86 23.69
C TYR A 69 -6.13 11.16 24.35
N GLU A 70 -5.34 10.10 24.53
CA GLU A 70 -4.02 10.13 25.15
C GLU A 70 -3.05 9.31 24.29
N LYS A 71 -1.84 9.82 24.10
CA LYS A 71 -0.73 9.10 23.47
C LYS A 71 0.08 8.40 24.56
N LEU A 72 0.25 7.08 24.45
CA LEU A 72 0.75 6.26 25.57
C LEU A 72 2.09 5.57 25.28
N ASN A 73 2.40 5.22 24.04
CA ASN A 73 3.63 4.51 23.64
C ASN A 73 4.04 3.39 24.62
N GLU A 74 3.07 2.59 25.07
CA GLU A 74 3.25 1.57 26.10
C GLU A 74 3.31 0.17 25.47
N GLU A 75 4.31 -0.64 25.79
CA GLU A 75 4.36 -2.03 25.33
C GLU A 75 3.38 -2.89 26.14
N VAL A 76 2.33 -3.39 25.48
CA VAL A 76 1.25 -4.17 26.13
C VAL A 76 1.41 -5.67 25.93
N ALA A 77 2.19 -6.08 24.92
CA ALA A 77 2.65 -7.45 24.70
C ALA A 77 3.92 -7.40 23.85
N LYS A 78 4.66 -8.51 23.78
CA LYS A 78 5.91 -8.59 23.00
C LYS A 78 5.66 -8.16 21.54
N GLY A 79 6.19 -7.01 21.15
CA GLY A 79 6.01 -6.44 19.82
C GLY A 79 4.67 -5.74 19.57
N HIS A 80 3.84 -5.52 20.59
CA HIS A 80 2.62 -4.71 20.48
C HIS A 80 2.71 -3.51 21.41
N THR A 81 2.83 -2.33 20.84
CA THR A 81 2.84 -1.06 21.58
C THR A 81 1.49 -0.38 21.40
N LEU A 82 0.84 0.02 22.48
CA LEU A 82 -0.34 0.88 22.45
C LEU A 82 0.11 2.33 22.21
N SER A 83 -0.18 2.88 21.03
CA SER A 83 0.25 4.24 20.65
C SER A 83 -0.74 5.30 21.10
N GLU A 84 -2.04 5.03 20.98
CA GLU A 84 -3.11 5.96 21.33
C GLU A 84 -4.31 5.20 21.90
N GLN A 85 -4.98 5.78 22.89
CA GLN A 85 -6.34 5.38 23.23
C GLN A 85 -7.22 6.62 23.39
N GLY A 86 -8.51 6.45 23.09
CA GLY A 86 -9.44 7.56 23.23
C GLY A 86 -10.89 7.15 23.36
N ALA A 87 -11.72 8.13 23.64
CA ALA A 87 -13.14 7.99 23.85
C ALA A 87 -13.93 9.10 23.14
N TYR A 88 -15.03 8.70 22.51
CA TYR A 88 -16.05 9.58 21.98
C TYR A 88 -17.13 9.77 23.06
N ILE A 89 -17.35 11.02 23.48
CA ILE A 89 -18.17 11.37 24.65
C ILE A 89 -19.31 12.28 24.20
N CYS A 90 -20.54 11.94 24.59
CA CYS A 90 -21.71 12.76 24.30
C CYS A 90 -21.58 14.14 24.95
N LYS A 91 -21.79 15.21 24.17
CA LYS A 91 -21.71 16.59 24.67
C LYS A 91 -22.85 16.97 25.64
N GLN A 92 -23.99 16.28 25.57
CA GLN A 92 -25.15 16.59 26.41
C GLN A 92 -25.13 15.89 27.78
N CYS A 93 -24.76 14.60 27.85
CA CYS A 93 -24.88 13.79 29.07
C CYS A 93 -23.57 13.16 29.54
N GLU A 94 -22.47 13.48 28.87
CA GLU A 94 -21.11 13.00 29.15
C GLU A 94 -20.92 11.47 29.13
N SER A 95 -21.91 10.71 28.64
CA SER A 95 -21.74 9.26 28.46
C SER A 95 -20.79 8.94 27.32
N ILE A 96 -20.02 7.87 27.49
CA ILE A 96 -19.17 7.31 26.44
C ILE A 96 -20.05 6.69 25.35
N ILE A 97 -19.83 7.11 24.12
CA ILE A 97 -20.44 6.56 22.89
C ILE A 97 -19.61 5.39 22.39
N ALA A 98 -18.29 5.54 22.37
CA ALA A 98 -17.34 4.52 21.97
C ALA A 98 -15.97 4.77 22.59
N GLN A 99 -15.19 3.70 22.74
CA GLN A 99 -13.76 3.76 23.04
C GLN A 99 -13.00 3.10 21.90
N TYR A 100 -11.79 3.56 21.65
CA TYR A 100 -10.90 2.96 20.68
C TYR A 100 -9.49 2.85 21.25
N LYS A 101 -8.73 1.91 20.69
CA LYS A 101 -7.31 1.71 20.95
C LYS A 101 -6.62 1.62 19.61
N THR A 102 -5.51 2.33 19.48
CA THR A 102 -4.63 2.27 18.32
C THR A 102 -3.30 1.73 18.81
N PHE A 103 -2.87 0.65 18.18
CA PHE A 103 -1.54 0.12 18.41
C PHE A 103 -0.58 0.84 17.48
N ALA A 104 0.65 1.09 17.93
CA ALA A 104 1.72 1.47 17.03
C ALA A 104 1.80 0.35 15.99
N GLU A 105 1.67 0.72 14.73
CA GLU A 105 2.25 -0.10 13.68
C GLU A 105 3.72 -0.26 14.07
N GLN A 106 4.24 -1.49 14.07
CA GLN A 106 5.67 -1.66 14.19
C GLN A 106 6.27 -0.90 13.01
N ASP A 107 6.83 0.27 13.29
CA ASP A 107 7.82 0.86 12.43
C ASP A 107 8.92 -0.21 12.32
N GLU A 108 8.98 -0.88 11.17
CA GLU A 108 10.29 -1.22 10.62
C GLU A 108 11.05 0.12 10.57
N LYS A 109 11.77 0.39 11.66
CA LYS A 109 12.48 1.62 12.02
C LYS A 109 12.55 2.66 10.90
N SER A 110 11.87 3.76 11.15
CA SER A 110 12.22 5.12 10.73
C SER A 110 13.72 5.30 10.41
N HIS A 111 14.03 5.30 9.13
CA HIS A 111 14.96 6.29 8.59
C HIS A 111 14.09 7.45 8.10
N ASP A 112 14.42 8.67 8.51
CA ASP A 112 13.79 9.93 8.06
C ASP A 112 13.47 9.89 6.56
N TYR A 113 12.24 9.55 6.21
CA TYR A 113 11.74 9.72 4.86
C TYR A 113 10.95 11.01 4.85
N VAL A 114 11.66 12.10 4.56
CA VAL A 114 11.04 13.29 3.98
C VAL A 114 10.33 12.78 2.71
N PRO A 115 9.00 12.92 2.55
CA PRO A 115 8.36 12.52 1.32
C PRO A 115 8.97 13.36 0.20
N TYR A 116 9.80 12.74 -0.63
CA TYR A 116 10.23 13.33 -1.89
C TYR A 116 8.97 13.50 -2.74
N GLN A 117 8.41 14.71 -2.73
CA GLN A 117 7.36 15.11 -3.64
C GLN A 117 7.98 15.23 -5.03
N ALA A 118 8.07 14.10 -5.74
CA ALA A 118 8.33 14.08 -7.16
C ALA A 118 7.13 14.76 -7.85
N THR A 119 7.21 16.07 -8.01
CA THR A 119 6.32 16.88 -8.84
C THR A 119 6.79 16.82 -10.29
N TYR A 120 6.97 15.61 -10.81
CA TYR A 120 7.30 15.39 -12.21
C TYR A 120 6.59 14.14 -12.67
N GLU A 121 5.51 14.31 -13.45
CA GLU A 121 4.93 13.29 -14.31
C GLU A 121 5.96 12.94 -15.38
N GLN A 122 7.00 12.19 -15.00
CA GLN A 122 7.89 11.55 -15.96
C GLN A 122 7.25 10.22 -16.32
N GLU A 123 6.90 10.05 -17.60
CA GLU A 123 6.47 8.76 -18.13
C GLU A 123 7.50 7.68 -17.74
N GLY A 124 7.05 6.63 -17.06
CA GLY A 124 7.89 5.48 -16.70
C GLY A 124 8.52 5.48 -15.30
N PHE A 125 8.25 6.46 -14.42
CA PHE A 125 8.68 6.35 -13.02
C PHE A 125 7.80 5.40 -12.21
N VAL A 126 8.39 4.31 -11.71
CA VAL A 126 7.72 3.38 -10.78
C VAL A 126 8.40 3.44 -9.42
N ALA A 127 7.65 3.85 -8.40
CA ALA A 127 8.15 3.85 -7.03
C ALA A 127 8.43 2.41 -6.56
N ILE A 128 9.61 2.17 -5.99
CA ILE A 128 10.07 0.85 -5.50
C ILE A 128 9.02 0.16 -4.61
N ARG A 129 8.33 0.92 -3.75
CA ARG A 129 7.27 0.40 -2.86
C ARG A 129 6.10 -0.24 -3.62
N LYS A 130 5.83 0.18 -4.85
CA LYS A 130 4.78 -0.42 -5.70
C LYS A 130 5.20 -1.76 -6.30
N LEU A 131 6.51 -2.05 -6.32
CA LEU A 131 7.04 -3.29 -6.88
C LEU A 131 6.93 -4.45 -5.91
N LEU A 132 6.91 -4.18 -4.60
CA LEU A 132 6.77 -5.20 -3.58
C LEU A 132 5.42 -5.89 -3.70
N GLY A 133 5.43 -7.22 -3.72
CA GLY A 133 4.24 -8.04 -3.89
C GLY A 133 3.78 -8.23 -5.34
N MET A 134 4.47 -7.66 -6.33
CA MET A 134 4.13 -7.91 -7.74
C MET A 134 4.53 -9.32 -8.17
N ASP A 135 3.70 -9.95 -8.99
CA ASP A 135 4.01 -11.22 -9.63
C ASP A 135 5.03 -11.04 -10.75
N VAL A 136 5.96 -11.99 -10.82
CA VAL A 136 7.05 -12.04 -11.79
C VAL A 136 6.82 -13.21 -12.73
N TYR A 137 6.75 -12.94 -14.03
CA TYR A 137 6.60 -13.94 -15.07
C TYR A 137 7.80 -13.93 -16.02
N ASP A 138 8.13 -15.09 -16.58
CA ASP A 138 9.09 -15.18 -17.68
C ASP A 138 8.42 -14.86 -19.04
N ASN A 139 9.22 -14.84 -20.11
CA ASN A 139 8.75 -14.62 -21.48
C ASN A 139 7.84 -15.72 -22.04
N LYS A 140 7.67 -16.84 -21.32
CA LYS A 140 6.73 -17.93 -21.65
C LYS A 140 5.44 -17.84 -20.82
N ALA A 141 5.24 -16.72 -20.12
CA ALA A 141 4.11 -16.49 -19.22
C ALA A 141 4.03 -17.51 -18.07
N VAL A 142 5.17 -18.06 -17.64
CA VAL A 142 5.26 -18.92 -16.46
C VAL A 142 5.52 -18.06 -15.23
N LEU A 143 4.73 -18.25 -14.18
CA LEU A 143 4.93 -17.57 -12.89
C LEU A 143 6.24 -18.04 -12.26
N VAL A 144 7.16 -17.10 -12.06
CA VAL A 144 8.48 -17.34 -11.47
C VAL A 144 8.42 -17.13 -9.96
N GLY A 145 7.64 -16.15 -9.49
CA GLY A 145 7.49 -15.83 -8.08
C GLY A 145 6.89 -14.44 -7.85
N THR A 146 7.00 -13.96 -6.62
CA THR A 146 6.49 -12.64 -6.21
C THR A 146 7.63 -11.81 -5.63
N ILE A 147 7.70 -10.52 -5.97
CA ILE A 147 8.75 -9.61 -5.46
C ILE A 147 8.63 -9.45 -3.95
N LYS A 148 9.74 -9.70 -3.25
CA LYS A 148 9.87 -9.54 -1.80
C LYS A 148 10.62 -8.28 -1.41
N ASP A 149 11.71 -7.96 -2.10
CA ASP A 149 12.55 -6.80 -1.79
C ASP A 149 13.40 -6.36 -3.00
N ILE A 150 14.00 -5.17 -2.93
CA ILE A 150 14.92 -4.63 -3.93
C ILE A 150 16.17 -4.10 -3.21
N GLY A 151 17.32 -4.70 -3.50
CA GLY A 151 18.58 -4.43 -2.82
C GLY A 151 19.67 -3.85 -3.73
N LEU A 152 20.68 -3.25 -3.09
CA LEU A 152 21.92 -2.82 -3.74
C LEU A 152 23.08 -3.72 -3.30
N ILE A 153 23.82 -4.27 -4.27
CA ILE A 153 25.08 -4.97 -4.02
C ILE A 153 26.20 -3.94 -4.04
N ASP A 154 26.61 -3.52 -2.84
CA ASP A 154 27.59 -2.46 -2.55
C ASP A 154 28.86 -2.54 -3.43
N LYS A 155 29.50 -3.71 -3.48
CA LYS A 155 30.76 -3.90 -4.22
C LYS A 155 30.67 -3.71 -5.74
N LYS A 156 29.47 -3.70 -6.32
CA LYS A 156 29.26 -3.62 -7.78
C LYS A 156 28.30 -2.50 -8.19
N SER A 157 27.74 -1.76 -7.22
CA SER A 157 26.64 -0.81 -7.42
C SER A 157 25.50 -1.38 -8.27
N LYS A 158 25.22 -2.69 -8.12
CA LYS A 158 24.18 -3.38 -8.89
C LYS A 158 22.90 -3.48 -8.09
N ILE A 159 21.78 -3.21 -8.74
CA ILE A 159 20.45 -3.44 -8.19
C ILE A 159 20.09 -4.90 -8.42
N VAL A 160 19.55 -5.54 -7.38
CA VAL A 160 18.98 -6.89 -7.44
C VAL A 160 17.57 -6.88 -6.87
N VAL A 161 16.70 -7.71 -7.42
CA VAL A 161 15.35 -7.94 -6.90
C VAL A 161 15.33 -9.30 -6.24
N LEU A 162 14.86 -9.35 -5.00
CA LEU A 162 14.62 -10.59 -4.27
C LEU A 162 13.19 -11.03 -4.53
N ILE A 163 12.99 -12.25 -5.01
CA ILE A 163 11.67 -12.85 -5.22
C ILE A 163 11.46 -14.06 -4.30
N SER A 164 10.22 -14.28 -3.88
CA SER A 164 9.76 -15.56 -3.34
C SER A 164 9.25 -16.41 -4.50
N THR A 165 9.89 -17.54 -4.78
CA THR A 165 9.48 -18.45 -5.85
C THR A 165 8.18 -19.17 -5.52
N THR A 166 7.58 -19.84 -6.51
CA THR A 166 6.40 -20.70 -6.33
C THR A 166 6.65 -21.89 -5.41
N GLU A 167 7.91 -22.26 -5.19
CA GLU A 167 8.34 -23.29 -4.23
C GLU A 167 8.60 -22.72 -2.82
N ASN A 168 8.26 -21.44 -2.57
CA ASN A 168 8.53 -20.70 -1.34
C ASN A 168 10.03 -20.58 -0.98
N THR A 169 10.89 -20.58 -1.98
CA THR A 169 12.33 -20.31 -1.82
C THR A 169 12.65 -18.89 -2.25
N GLU A 170 13.71 -18.31 -1.70
CA GLU A 170 14.16 -16.98 -2.09
C GLU A 170 15.14 -17.08 -3.26
N LYS A 171 14.94 -16.21 -4.26
CA LYS A 171 15.82 -16.12 -5.43
C LYS A 171 16.14 -14.66 -5.73
N GLU A 172 17.41 -14.38 -5.96
CA GLU A 172 17.87 -13.07 -6.44
C GLU A 172 17.81 -13.05 -7.97
N ILE A 173 17.20 -12.02 -8.53
CA ILE A 173 17.23 -11.72 -9.96
C ILE A 173 17.94 -10.38 -10.19
N PRO A 174 18.89 -10.31 -11.13
CA PRO A 174 19.51 -9.04 -11.50
C PRO A 174 18.50 -8.06 -12.11
N TRP A 175 18.62 -6.76 -11.83
CA TRP A 175 17.69 -5.76 -12.39
C TRP A 175 17.70 -5.71 -13.93
N ASP A 176 18.84 -6.03 -14.56
CA ASP A 176 19.03 -6.03 -16.02
C ASP A 176 18.21 -7.09 -16.76
N VAL A 177 17.60 -8.05 -16.06
CA VAL A 177 16.70 -9.04 -16.70
C VAL A 177 15.23 -8.59 -16.74
N ILE A 178 14.87 -7.50 -16.07
CA ILE A 178 13.49 -6.98 -16.05
C ILE A 178 13.23 -6.25 -17.37
N THR A 179 12.22 -6.71 -18.12
CA THR A 179 11.88 -6.14 -19.44
C THR A 179 10.74 -5.14 -19.36
N SER A 180 9.75 -5.38 -18.50
CA SER A 180 8.62 -4.47 -18.32
C SER A 180 8.05 -4.55 -16.92
N ILE A 181 7.53 -3.42 -16.46
CA ILE A 181 6.84 -3.27 -15.19
C ILE A 181 5.46 -2.66 -15.48
N GLY A 182 4.40 -3.44 -15.26
CA GLY A 182 3.00 -3.02 -15.43
C GLY A 182 2.16 -3.49 -14.25
N ASP A 183 1.07 -4.23 -14.51
CA ASP A 183 0.33 -4.95 -13.47
C ASP A 183 1.12 -6.18 -12.96
N VAL A 184 2.03 -6.69 -13.79
CA VAL A 184 2.99 -7.75 -13.49
C VAL A 184 4.40 -7.32 -13.93
N VAL A 185 5.41 -8.02 -13.43
CA VAL A 185 6.81 -7.84 -13.85
C VAL A 185 7.19 -8.96 -14.81
N LEU A 186 7.73 -8.60 -15.97
CA LEU A 186 8.25 -9.57 -16.93
C LEU A 186 9.77 -9.62 -16.89
N ILE A 187 10.33 -10.83 -16.96
CA ILE A 187 11.78 -11.05 -16.99
C ILE A 187 12.22 -11.88 -18.20
N ASN A 188 13.45 -11.66 -18.63
CA ASN A 188 14.13 -12.46 -19.66
C ASN A 188 15.50 -12.91 -19.14
N THR A 189 15.71 -14.22 -18.96
CA THR A 189 16.95 -14.71 -18.35
C THR A 189 18.13 -14.62 -19.33
N LYS A 190 19.35 -14.46 -18.80
CA LYS A 190 20.57 -14.38 -19.63
C LYS A 190 20.81 -15.63 -20.49
N GLU A 191 20.39 -16.80 -20.01
CA GLU A 191 20.41 -18.05 -20.79
C GLU A 191 19.51 -17.98 -22.03
N GLN A 192 18.45 -17.19 -21.99
CA GLN A 192 17.57 -16.92 -23.13
C GLN A 192 18.09 -15.77 -24.00
N MET A 193 18.73 -14.75 -23.40
CA MET A 193 19.38 -13.65 -24.14
C MET A 193 20.62 -14.10 -24.94
N LEU A 194 21.34 -15.13 -24.50
CA LEU A 194 22.46 -15.72 -25.25
C LEU A 194 21.99 -16.57 -26.45
N ASN A 195 20.73 -16.96 -26.47
CA ASN A 195 20.09 -17.70 -27.57
C ASN A 195 19.38 -16.77 -28.57
N ALA A 196 19.22 -15.48 -28.25
CA ALA A 196 18.86 -14.44 -29.20
C ALA A 196 20.13 -14.03 -29.95
N SER A 197 20.25 -14.44 -31.22
CA SER A 197 21.43 -14.14 -32.03
C SER A 197 21.65 -12.62 -32.12
N SER A 198 22.91 -12.23 -31.96
CA SER A 198 23.41 -10.86 -31.87
C SER A 198 23.06 -9.99 -33.07
N ASN A 199 22.06 -9.13 -32.92
CA ASN A 199 21.94 -7.74 -33.38
C ASN A 199 20.46 -7.43 -33.52
N ASP A 200 19.93 -6.56 -32.64
CA ASP A 200 18.89 -5.55 -32.94
C ASP A 200 18.41 -4.91 -31.63
N GLU A 201 19.38 -4.34 -30.91
CA GLU A 201 19.10 -3.42 -29.82
C GLU A 201 18.46 -2.15 -30.40
N CYS A 202 17.27 -1.82 -29.91
CA CYS A 202 16.57 -0.62 -30.30
C CYS A 202 17.40 0.61 -29.91
N LYS A 203 17.86 1.37 -30.91
CA LYS A 203 18.68 2.59 -30.71
C LYS A 203 18.00 3.68 -29.89
N LYS A 204 16.67 3.62 -29.73
CA LYS A 204 15.89 4.60 -28.94
C LYS A 204 15.73 4.21 -27.47
N CYS A 205 15.46 2.95 -27.17
CA CYS A 205 15.12 2.52 -25.80
C CYS A 205 15.98 1.37 -25.25
N GLY A 206 16.90 0.81 -26.02
CA GLY A 206 17.79 -0.27 -25.62
C GLY A 206 17.15 -1.66 -25.55
N PHE A 207 15.88 -1.81 -25.96
CA PHE A 207 15.20 -3.10 -25.96
C PHE A 207 15.73 -4.00 -27.10
N TYR A 208 16.05 -5.25 -26.78
CA TYR A 208 16.50 -6.25 -27.75
C TYR A 208 15.29 -6.92 -28.41
N ASN A 209 15.19 -6.79 -29.73
CA ASN A 209 14.03 -7.26 -30.48
C ASN A 209 14.29 -8.64 -31.08
N SER A 210 13.21 -9.33 -31.46
CA SER A 210 13.30 -10.49 -32.33
C SER A 210 13.88 -10.09 -33.69
N ASN A 211 14.67 -10.97 -34.33
CA ASN A 211 15.37 -10.69 -35.59
C ASN A 211 14.46 -10.27 -36.77
N ASP A 212 13.15 -10.51 -36.69
CA ASP A 212 12.18 -10.19 -37.75
C ASP A 212 11.33 -8.94 -37.43
N SER A 213 11.60 -8.26 -36.31
CA SER A 213 10.82 -7.12 -35.85
C SER A 213 11.14 -5.88 -36.67
N LYS A 214 10.15 -5.35 -37.40
CA LYS A 214 10.27 -4.06 -38.13
C LYS A 214 10.19 -2.83 -37.23
N PHE A 215 9.56 -3.00 -36.07
CA PHE A 215 9.37 -1.97 -35.05
C PHE A 215 9.74 -2.53 -33.69
N CYS A 216 10.26 -1.66 -32.82
CA CYS A 216 10.62 -2.02 -31.47
C CYS A 216 9.40 -2.45 -30.67
N GLU A 217 9.42 -3.66 -30.13
CA GLU A 217 8.28 -4.25 -29.41
C GLU A 217 7.94 -3.49 -28.12
N GLN A 218 8.91 -2.76 -27.55
CA GLN A 218 8.71 -1.96 -26.35
C GLN A 218 8.27 -0.51 -26.62
N CYS A 219 8.80 0.14 -27.67
CA CYS A 219 8.59 1.58 -27.87
C CYS A 219 8.05 1.97 -29.25
N GLY A 220 7.73 0.99 -30.10
CA GLY A 220 7.14 1.17 -31.44
C GLY A 220 8.05 1.86 -32.46
N THR A 221 9.30 2.13 -32.12
CA THR A 221 10.23 2.83 -33.02
C THR A 221 10.72 1.89 -34.11
N SER A 222 10.72 2.37 -35.36
CA SER A 222 11.24 1.57 -36.47
C SER A 222 12.69 1.17 -36.22
N LEU A 223 13.02 -0.08 -36.54
CA LEU A 223 14.34 -0.67 -36.36
C LEU A 223 15.18 -0.65 -37.65
N GLU A 224 14.63 -0.13 -38.74
CA GLU A 224 15.31 0.10 -40.02
C GLU A 224 16.15 1.40 -40.02
#